data_AF-C3KA73-F1
#
_entry.id   AF-C3KA73-F1
#
_cell.length_a   1.000
_cell.length_b   1.000
_cell.length_c   1.000
_cell.angle_alpha   90.00
_cell.angle_beta   90.00
_cell.angle_gamma   90.00
#
_symmetry.space_group_name_H-M   'P 1'
#
loop_
_entity.id
_entity.type
_entity.pdbx_description
1 polymer ?
#
loop_
_entity_poly.entity_id
_entity_poly.type
_entity_poly.pdbx_seq_one_letter_code
_entity_poly.pdbx_strand_id
1 'polypeptide(L)'
;MKFYAQINGNLQTVDEADSGCPDGWIEMKYRRPEDAYTLEYTAQADGTWEITQETLNSKLAPIENDWRDSEMPKAQQNVTAIEYGEEDIPGTAQQWQKYWLALRKWNDTNPDFPDSSKRPVAPS
;
A
#
# COMPACT_ATOMS: atom_id res chain seq x y z
N MET A 1 -9.57 -22.05 26.79
CA MET A 1 -9.55 -20.77 26.05
C MET A 1 -9.12 -21.07 24.63
N LYS A 2 -9.99 -20.81 23.66
CA LYS A 2 -9.69 -20.95 22.23
C LYS A 2 -9.66 -19.57 21.58
N PHE A 3 -8.93 -19.45 20.48
CA PHE A 3 -8.82 -18.22 19.71
C PHE A 3 -9.43 -18.46 18.35
N TYR A 4 -10.22 -17.51 17.86
CA TYR A 4 -10.76 -17.56 16.50
C TYR A 4 -10.43 -16.28 15.75
N ALA A 5 -10.17 -16.40 14.45
CA ALA A 5 -9.94 -15.25 13.58
C ALA A 5 -10.54 -15.46 12.18
N GLN A 6 -10.78 -14.36 11.47
CA GLN A 6 -11.15 -14.37 10.06
C GLN A 6 -9.89 -14.48 9.20
N ILE A 7 -9.83 -15.47 8.30
CA ILE A 7 -8.70 -15.62 7.35
C ILE A 7 -8.48 -14.32 6.57
N ASN A 8 -7.22 -13.92 6.40
CA ASN A 8 -6.78 -12.67 5.77
C ASN A 8 -7.27 -11.39 6.50
N GLY A 9 -7.91 -11.55 7.66
CA GLY A 9 -8.32 -10.46 8.54
C GLY A 9 -7.38 -10.34 9.73
N ASN A 10 -7.41 -9.18 10.38
CA ASN A 10 -6.71 -8.99 11.64
C ASN A 10 -7.60 -9.26 12.86
N LEU A 11 -8.92 -9.42 12.70
CA LEU A 11 -9.86 -9.58 13.82
C LEU A 11 -9.67 -10.90 14.57
N GLN A 12 -9.74 -10.85 15.89
CA GLN A 12 -9.67 -12.02 16.76
C GLN A 12 -10.79 -11.97 17.80
N THR A 13 -11.36 -13.14 18.10
CA THR A 13 -12.20 -13.36 19.29
C THR A 13 -11.62 -14.46 20.18
N VAL A 14 -11.95 -14.41 21.46
CA VAL A 14 -11.53 -15.37 22.48
C VAL A 14 -12.76 -16.08 23.00
N ASP A 15 -12.75 -17.41 22.92
CA ASP A 15 -13.82 -18.24 23.46
C ASP A 15 -13.37 -18.86 24.79
N GLU A 16 -13.96 -18.33 25.86
CA GLU A 16 -13.79 -18.81 27.24
C GLU A 16 -14.92 -19.77 27.64
N ALA A 17 -16.05 -19.74 26.95
CA ALA A 17 -17.26 -20.50 27.28
C ALA A 17 -17.44 -21.77 26.45
N ASP A 18 -16.50 -22.06 25.54
CA ASP A 18 -16.57 -23.17 24.58
C ASP A 18 -17.84 -23.10 23.70
N SER A 19 -18.20 -21.88 23.30
CA SER A 19 -19.31 -21.58 22.40
C SER A 19 -19.05 -22.05 20.96
N GLY A 20 -17.79 -22.32 20.62
CA GLY A 20 -17.36 -22.83 19.32
C GLY A 20 -16.95 -21.74 18.34
N CYS A 21 -16.38 -22.18 17.21
CA CYS A 21 -15.87 -21.28 16.17
C CYS A 21 -17.03 -20.55 15.46
N PRO A 22 -17.00 -19.21 15.34
CA PRO A 22 -17.95 -18.48 14.52
C PRO A 22 -17.92 -18.92 13.05
N ASP A 23 -19.05 -18.75 12.36
CA ASP A 23 -19.15 -19.12 10.95
C ASP A 23 -18.24 -18.23 10.08
N GLY A 24 -17.50 -18.85 9.16
CA GLY A 24 -16.48 -18.17 8.33
C GLY A 24 -15.17 -17.80 9.05
N TRP A 25 -14.97 -18.24 10.30
CA TRP A 25 -13.74 -18.05 11.06
C TRP A 25 -12.99 -19.37 11.20
N ILE A 26 -11.74 -19.32 11.65
CA ILE A 26 -10.91 -20.49 11.94
C ILE A 26 -10.38 -20.46 13.37
N GLU A 27 -10.08 -21.64 13.92
CA GLU A 27 -9.36 -21.76 15.19
C GLU A 27 -7.88 -21.43 15.01
N MET A 28 -7.39 -20.48 15.82
CA MET A 28 -6.00 -20.05 15.82
C MET A 28 -5.21 -20.84 16.85
N LYS A 29 -3.99 -21.22 16.49
CA LYS A 29 -3.04 -21.94 17.36
C LYS A 29 -2.64 -21.11 18.58
N TYR A 30 -2.61 -19.80 18.42
CA TYR A 30 -2.21 -18.85 19.45
C TYR A 30 -2.86 -17.48 19.23
N ARG A 31 -2.84 -16.67 20.29
CA ARG A 31 -3.29 -15.27 20.26
C ARG A 31 -2.45 -14.47 19.26
N ARG A 32 -3.07 -13.55 18.53
CA ARG A 32 -2.41 -12.54 17.72
C ARG A 32 -1.32 -11.84 18.53
N PRO A 33 -0.10 -11.69 17.99
CA PRO A 33 0.96 -10.97 18.69
C PRO A 33 0.50 -9.55 19.09
N GLU A 34 0.88 -9.16 20.31
CA GLU A 34 0.59 -7.85 20.90
C GLU A 34 1.87 -7.00 20.92
N ASP A 35 2.28 -6.51 19.76
CA ASP A 35 3.45 -5.66 19.57
C ASP A 35 3.12 -4.41 18.73
N ALA A 36 4.15 -3.66 18.32
CA ALA A 36 4.01 -2.46 17.51
C ALA A 36 3.34 -2.71 16.14
N TYR A 37 3.25 -3.98 15.70
CA TYR A 37 2.68 -4.42 14.44
C TYR A 37 1.40 -5.27 14.62
N THR A 38 0.75 -5.17 15.78
CA THR A 38 -0.48 -5.92 16.11
C THR A 38 -1.56 -5.78 15.05
N LEU A 39 -1.67 -4.63 14.38
CA LEU A 39 -2.72 -4.35 13.40
C LEU A 39 -2.41 -4.91 12.01
N GLU A 40 -1.15 -5.28 11.78
CA GLU A 40 -0.58 -5.78 10.54
C GLU A 40 -0.57 -7.30 10.48
N TYR A 41 -0.71 -7.98 11.62
CA TYR A 41 -0.88 -9.43 11.63
C TYR A 41 -2.23 -9.82 11.03
N THR A 42 -2.18 -10.71 10.05
CA THR A 42 -3.35 -11.33 9.42
C THR A 42 -3.39 -12.82 9.71
N ALA A 43 -4.58 -13.36 9.95
CA ALA A 43 -4.77 -14.77 10.23
C ALA A 43 -4.59 -15.61 8.96
N GLN A 44 -3.72 -16.62 9.06
CA GLN A 44 -3.42 -17.56 8.00
C GLN A 44 -4.33 -18.80 8.09
N ALA A 45 -4.60 -19.45 6.97
CA ALA A 45 -5.48 -20.63 6.90
C ALA A 45 -5.00 -21.81 7.77
N ASP A 46 -3.72 -21.83 8.17
CA ASP A 46 -3.15 -22.85 9.04
C ASP A 46 -3.25 -22.51 10.54
N GLY A 47 -3.97 -21.44 10.90
CA GLY A 47 -4.19 -20.99 12.27
C GLY A 47 -3.02 -20.19 12.86
N THR A 48 -2.11 -19.67 12.04
CA THR A 48 -1.00 -18.79 12.46
C THR A 48 -1.25 -17.32 12.11
N TRP A 49 -0.44 -16.42 12.67
CA TRP A 49 -0.48 -14.99 12.37
C TRP A 49 0.77 -14.59 11.60
N GLU A 50 0.59 -13.86 10.51
CA GLU A 50 1.70 -13.37 9.69
C GLU A 50 1.44 -11.94 9.18
N ILE A 51 2.50 -11.15 9.10
CA ILE A 51 2.50 -9.88 8.36
C ILE A 51 2.93 -10.21 6.94
N THR A 52 1.95 -10.35 6.04
CA THR A 52 2.22 -10.71 4.65
C THR A 52 2.70 -9.50 3.86
N GLN A 53 3.45 -9.74 2.77
CA GLN A 53 3.81 -8.68 1.83
C GLN A 53 2.57 -7.99 1.24
N GLU A 54 1.49 -8.73 1.02
CA GLU A 54 0.20 -8.18 0.60
C GLU A 54 -0.33 -7.16 1.62
N THR A 55 -0.31 -7.49 2.92
CA THR A 55 -0.73 -6.57 3.98
C THR A 55 0.11 -5.29 3.98
N LEU A 56 1.43 -5.42 3.84
CA LEU A 56 2.33 -4.27 3.75
C LEU A 56 2.03 -3.42 2.51
N ASN A 57 1.84 -4.06 1.35
CA ASN A 57 1.52 -3.39 0.10
C ASN A 57 0.17 -2.65 0.18
N SER A 58 -0.87 -3.27 0.75
CA SER A 58 -2.18 -2.62 0.92
C SER A 58 -2.10 -1.37 1.80
N LYS A 59 -1.20 -1.33 2.79
CA LYS A 59 -0.99 -0.13 3.63
C LYS A 59 -0.19 0.96 2.91
N LEU A 60 0.75 0.59 2.05
CA LEU A 60 1.56 1.54 1.28
C LEU A 60 0.81 2.12 0.07
N ALA A 61 -0.09 1.34 -0.53
CA ALA A 61 -0.87 1.75 -1.70
C ALA A 61 -1.56 3.14 -1.57
N PRO A 62 -2.30 3.47 -0.49
CA PRO A 62 -2.88 4.80 -0.34
C PRO A 62 -1.81 5.91 -0.24
N ILE A 63 -0.69 5.65 0.45
CA ILE A 63 0.42 6.62 0.57
C ILE A 63 1.04 6.92 -0.80
N GLU A 64 1.24 5.89 -1.63
CA GLU A 64 1.76 6.05 -2.98
C GLU A 64 0.74 6.72 -3.93
N ASN A 65 -0.55 6.45 -3.77
CA ASN A 65 -1.60 7.14 -4.52
C ASN A 65 -1.63 8.63 -4.16
N ASP A 66 -1.60 9.00 -2.89
CA ASP A 66 -1.56 10.38 -2.43
C ASP A 66 -0.29 11.09 -2.94
N TRP A 67 0.85 10.41 -2.90
CA TRP A 67 2.10 10.94 -3.45
C TRP A 67 1.97 11.20 -4.96
N ARG A 68 1.51 10.20 -5.74
CA ARG A 68 1.30 10.33 -7.19
C ARG A 68 0.37 11.50 -7.50
N ASP A 69 -0.76 11.58 -6.81
CA ASP A 69 -1.78 12.60 -7.06
C ASP A 69 -1.25 14.02 -6.73
N SER A 70 -0.27 14.13 -5.82
CA SER A 70 0.45 15.39 -5.55
C SER A 70 1.49 15.76 -6.61
N GLU A 71 2.12 14.77 -7.27
CA GLU A 71 3.16 14.98 -8.28
C GLU A 71 2.60 15.24 -9.68
N MET A 72 1.47 14.62 -10.02
CA MET A 72 0.82 14.78 -11.33
C MET A 72 0.55 16.25 -11.72
N PRO A 73 -0.05 17.10 -10.87
CA PRO A 73 -0.27 18.50 -11.21
C PRO A 73 1.06 19.28 -11.34
N LYS A 74 2.09 18.96 -10.55
CA LYS A 74 3.41 19.61 -10.65
C LYS A 74 4.04 19.34 -12.01
N ALA A 75 4.02 18.08 -12.46
CA ALA A 75 4.56 17.70 -13.76
C ALA A 75 3.83 18.41 -14.90
N GLN A 76 2.50 18.53 -14.83
CA GLN A 76 1.71 19.26 -15.82
C GLN A 76 2.02 20.77 -15.81
N GLN A 77 2.13 21.38 -14.63
CA GLN A 77 2.48 22.80 -14.48
C GLN A 77 3.86 23.10 -15.08
N ASN A 78 4.85 22.24 -14.84
CA ASN A 78 6.20 22.42 -15.40
C ASN A 78 6.21 22.31 -16.93
N VAL A 79 5.43 21.39 -17.53
CA VAL A 79 5.25 21.37 -18.99
C VAL A 79 4.69 22.69 -19.47
N THR A 80 3.61 23.18 -18.86
CA THR A 80 2.98 24.45 -19.26
C THR A 80 3.95 25.61 -19.11
N ALA A 81 4.60 25.77 -17.98
CA ALA A 81 5.53 26.88 -17.75
C ALA A 81 6.69 26.91 -18.76
N ILE A 82 7.29 25.75 -19.08
CA ILE A 82 8.31 25.65 -20.12
C ILE A 82 7.74 26.06 -21.50
N GLU A 83 6.53 25.62 -21.84
CA GLU A 83 5.87 25.99 -23.10
C GLU A 83 5.56 27.51 -23.19
N TYR A 84 5.38 28.18 -22.04
CA TYR A 84 5.23 29.63 -21.96
C TYR A 84 6.56 30.40 -21.86
N GLY A 85 7.70 29.69 -21.91
CA GLY A 85 9.03 30.27 -21.98
C GLY A 85 9.75 30.46 -20.64
N GLU A 86 9.34 29.76 -19.58
CA GLU A 86 10.09 29.75 -18.32
C GLU A 86 11.36 28.89 -18.46
N GLU A 87 12.53 29.49 -18.25
CA GLU A 87 13.84 28.85 -18.48
C GLU A 87 14.46 28.24 -17.20
N ASP A 88 13.95 28.59 -16.02
CA ASP A 88 14.51 28.17 -14.72
C ASP A 88 13.98 26.80 -14.25
N ILE A 89 13.14 26.13 -15.05
CA ILE A 89 12.60 24.81 -14.72
C ILE A 89 13.57 23.73 -15.19
N PRO A 90 14.05 22.85 -14.28
CA PRO A 90 14.97 21.79 -14.68
C PRO A 90 14.36 20.81 -15.69
N GLY A 91 15.17 20.42 -16.67
CA GLY A 91 14.76 19.51 -17.74
C GLY A 91 13.95 20.19 -18.86
N THR A 92 13.33 19.36 -19.70
CA THR A 92 12.57 19.79 -20.88
C THR A 92 11.09 19.43 -20.73
N ALA A 93 10.21 20.13 -21.45
CA ALA A 93 8.78 19.80 -21.51
C ALA A 93 8.56 18.31 -21.85
N GLN A 94 9.36 17.74 -22.75
CA GLN A 94 9.28 16.31 -23.11
C GLN A 94 9.64 15.38 -21.94
N GLN A 95 10.64 15.74 -21.12
CA GLN A 95 11.02 14.95 -19.94
C GLN A 95 9.90 15.01 -18.88
N TRP A 96 9.30 16.18 -18.66
CA TRP A 96 8.15 16.32 -17.75
C TRP A 96 6.90 15.57 -18.24
N GLN A 97 6.62 15.56 -19.55
CA GLN A 97 5.54 14.74 -20.13
C GLN A 97 5.77 13.24 -19.91
N LYS A 98 7.01 12.76 -20.12
CA LYS A 98 7.38 11.35 -19.85
C LYS A 98 7.19 11.00 -18.37
N TYR A 99 7.62 11.90 -17.48
CA TYR A 99 7.43 11.73 -16.04
C TYR A 99 5.94 11.65 -15.67
N TRP A 100 5.11 12.56 -16.18
CA TRP A 100 3.65 12.53 -15.96
C TRP A 100 3.00 11.21 -16.43
N LEU A 101 3.40 10.70 -17.59
CA LEU A 101 2.92 9.41 -18.09
C LEU A 101 3.38 8.23 -17.22
N ALA A 102 4.59 8.29 -16.67
CA ALA A 102 5.10 7.29 -15.73
C ALA A 102 4.32 7.35 -14.41
N LEU A 103 4.03 8.54 -13.88
CA LEU A 103 3.16 8.73 -12.71
C LEU A 103 1.77 8.14 -12.95
N ARG A 104 1.15 8.38 -14.11
CA ARG A 104 -0.16 7.81 -14.44
C ARG A 104 -0.18 6.28 -14.42
N LYS A 105 0.95 5.64 -14.73
CA LYS A 105 1.15 4.19 -14.68
C LYS A 105 1.61 3.68 -13.31
N TRP A 106 1.80 4.55 -12.32
CA TRP A 106 2.15 4.19 -10.94
C TRP A 106 0.87 3.87 -10.15
N ASN A 107 0.40 2.64 -10.25
CA ASN A 107 -0.80 2.12 -9.58
C ASN A 107 -0.69 0.60 -9.40
N ASP A 108 -1.72 -0.04 -8.85
CA ASP A 108 -1.79 -1.48 -8.55
C ASP A 108 -1.56 -2.42 -9.74
N THR A 109 -1.69 -1.95 -10.98
CA THR A 109 -1.36 -2.73 -12.19
C THR A 109 0.14 -2.74 -12.50
N ASN A 110 0.93 -1.90 -11.84
CA ASN A 110 2.37 -1.83 -12.00
C ASN A 110 3.05 -2.83 -11.04
N PRO A 111 3.92 -3.74 -11.53
CA PRO A 111 4.55 -4.76 -10.69
C PRO A 111 5.49 -4.19 -9.63
N ASP A 112 6.00 -2.97 -9.82
CA ASP A 112 6.86 -2.30 -8.85
C ASP A 112 6.07 -1.49 -7.81
N PHE A 113 4.76 -1.29 -8.00
CA PHE A 113 3.91 -0.60 -7.02
C PHE A 113 3.63 -1.51 -5.81
N PRO A 114 3.68 -1.02 -4.55
CA PRO A 114 3.86 0.36 -4.10
C PRO A 114 5.29 0.66 -3.58
N ASP A 115 6.34 0.10 -4.17
CA ASP A 115 7.71 0.30 -3.69
C ASP A 115 8.21 1.73 -3.98
N SER A 116 8.32 2.53 -2.91
CA SER A 116 8.79 3.92 -2.99
C SER A 116 10.17 4.08 -3.66
N SER A 117 11.03 3.06 -3.62
CA SER A 117 12.36 3.08 -4.26
C SER A 117 12.29 2.95 -5.79
N LYS A 118 11.14 2.56 -6.31
CA LYS A 118 10.86 2.37 -7.74
C LYS A 118 9.98 3.46 -8.34
N ARG A 119 9.66 4.49 -7.54
CA ARG A 119 8.90 5.65 -8.00
C ARG A 119 9.50 6.24 -9.28
N PRO A 120 8.64 6.71 -10.21
CA PRO A 120 9.09 7.60 -11.26
C PRO A 120 9.90 8.77 -10.67
N VAL A 121 11.01 9.11 -11.32
CA VAL A 121 11.90 10.20 -10.89
C VAL A 121 11.63 11.44 -11.72
N ALA A 122 11.42 12.57 -11.05
CA ALA A 122 11.23 13.86 -11.69
C ALA A 122 12.53 14.33 -12.39
N PRO A 123 12.43 15.11 -13.48
CA PRO A 123 13.58 15.78 -14.07
C PRO A 123 14.32 16.67 -13.07
N SER A 124 15.64 16.73 -13.22
CA SER A 124 16.58 17.48 -12.37
C SER A 124 17.51 18.36 -13.18
#